data_AF-A0A7W0K8C8-F1
#
_entry.id   AF-A0A7W0K8C8-F1
#
_cell.length_a   1.000
_cell.length_b   1.000
_cell.length_c   1.000
_cell.angle_alpha   90.00
_cell.angle_beta   90.00
_cell.angle_gamma   90.00
#
_symmetry.space_group_name_H-M   'P 1'
#
loop_
_entity.id
_entity.type
_entity.pdbx_description
1 polymer ?
#
loop_
_entity_poly.entity_id
_entity_poly.type
_entity_poly.pdbx_seq_one_letter_code
_entity_poly.pdbx_strand_id
1 'polypeptide(L)'
;MESPGGDAQQGKGFSPAAKGARPHDPRITVIQRELFDENKSNVAKYRDLVIGRPGLGPLVGYELVMMLTSWVPGALGLFLRSKLYPMILGSVGRKVVFGVNVTIRHPHKIHIGDSVVIDDQCCLDAKGTDNKGITIGTGVFVGRNTILSCKNGDIIIDDHANLGFNCEIFSASRVRVGKSILMAAYTYLVGGD
;
A
#
# COMPACT_ATOMS: atom_id res chain seq x y z
N MET A 1 -75.81 -6.35 26.59
CA MET A 1 -75.13 -6.65 25.31
C MET A 1 -73.81 -5.91 25.35
N GLU A 2 -72.79 -6.45 26.03
CA GLU A 2 -71.96 -7.63 25.73
C GLU A 2 -70.55 -7.14 25.33
N SER A 3 -69.59 -7.29 26.26
CA SER A 3 -68.22 -7.72 25.92
C SER A 3 -68.29 -9.18 25.44
N PRO A 4 -67.38 -9.70 24.60
CA PRO A 4 -65.90 -9.81 24.80
C PRO A 4 -65.11 -9.45 23.52
N GLY A 5 -63.78 -9.41 23.39
CA GLY A 5 -62.61 -9.89 24.12
C GLY A 5 -61.52 -10.26 23.09
N GLY A 6 -60.23 -10.06 23.42
CA GLY A 6 -59.05 -10.57 22.69
C GLY A 6 -58.46 -9.64 21.62
N ASP A 7 -57.15 -9.46 21.44
CA ASP A 7 -56.00 -10.05 22.11
C ASP A 7 -54.78 -9.15 21.97
N ALA A 8 -53.93 -9.23 22.99
CA ALA A 8 -52.63 -8.58 23.06
C ALA A 8 -51.65 -9.13 22.01
N GLN A 9 -50.82 -8.26 21.45
CA GLN A 9 -49.43 -8.63 21.15
C GLN A 9 -48.52 -7.41 21.26
N GLN A 10 -47.95 -7.29 22.46
CA GLN A 10 -46.78 -6.47 22.75
C GLN A 10 -45.64 -6.85 21.80
N GLY A 11 -45.09 -5.83 21.14
CA GLY A 11 -43.91 -5.97 20.29
C GLY A 11 -42.77 -6.62 21.06
N LYS A 12 -42.31 -7.75 20.54
CA LYS A 12 -41.22 -8.57 21.07
C LYS A 12 -40.00 -7.68 21.34
N GLY A 13 -39.57 -7.65 22.59
CA GLY A 13 -38.27 -7.14 22.99
C GLY A 13 -37.16 -7.92 22.28
N PHE A 14 -36.26 -7.20 21.62
CA PHE A 14 -35.02 -7.76 21.10
C PHE A 14 -33.86 -7.28 21.97
N SER A 15 -33.35 -8.17 22.81
CA SER A 15 -32.00 -8.15 23.35
C SER A 15 -31.71 -9.53 23.94
N PRO A 16 -30.47 -10.07 23.97
CA PRO A 16 -29.21 -9.60 23.40
C PRO A 16 -28.51 -10.70 22.57
N ALA A 17 -28.09 -10.44 21.33
CA ALA A 17 -27.05 -11.26 20.70
C ALA A 17 -25.71 -10.67 21.12
N ALA A 18 -25.04 -11.33 22.06
CA ALA A 18 -23.67 -11.08 22.46
C ALA A 18 -22.82 -10.82 21.21
N LYS A 19 -22.32 -9.58 21.06
CA LYS A 19 -21.26 -9.28 20.11
C LYS A 19 -20.06 -10.10 20.54
N GLY A 20 -19.91 -11.29 19.97
CA GLY A 20 -18.68 -12.04 20.01
C GLY A 20 -17.58 -11.05 19.62
N ALA A 21 -16.66 -10.81 20.55
CA ALA A 21 -15.46 -10.06 20.27
C ALA A 21 -14.86 -10.70 19.01
N ARG A 22 -14.81 -9.94 17.91
CA ARG A 22 -14.11 -10.42 16.71
C ARG A 22 -12.71 -10.78 17.18
N PRO A 23 -12.22 -12.01 16.90
CA PRO A 23 -10.89 -12.39 17.33
C PRO A 23 -9.92 -11.32 16.85
N HIS A 24 -9.13 -10.80 17.78
CA HIS A 24 -8.18 -9.73 17.55
C HIS A 24 -7.28 -10.16 16.38
N ASP A 25 -7.41 -9.51 15.22
CA ASP A 25 -6.62 -9.88 14.05
C ASP A 25 -5.14 -9.63 14.37
N PRO A 26 -4.32 -10.69 14.51
CA PRO A 26 -2.94 -10.56 14.94
C PRO A 26 -2.09 -9.76 13.95
N ARG A 27 -2.58 -9.53 12.72
CA ARG A 27 -1.89 -8.77 11.67
C ARG A 27 -1.67 -7.29 12.03
N ILE A 28 -2.47 -6.70 12.94
CA ILE A 28 -2.23 -5.32 13.40
C ILE A 28 -1.02 -5.24 14.35
N THR A 29 -0.81 -6.28 15.16
CA THR A 29 0.27 -6.33 16.17
C THR A 29 1.64 -6.79 15.64
N VAL A 30 1.73 -7.26 14.39
CA VAL A 30 3.00 -7.78 13.82
C VAL A 30 4.07 -6.70 13.72
N ILE A 31 3.71 -5.48 13.32
CA ILE A 31 4.67 -4.37 13.15
C ILE A 31 5.28 -3.96 14.50
N GLN A 32 4.46 -3.87 15.56
CA GLN A 32 4.96 -3.57 16.90
C GLN A 32 5.86 -4.71 17.41
N ARG A 33 5.48 -5.98 17.20
CA ARG A 33 6.32 -7.12 17.60
C ARG A 33 7.67 -7.15 16.85
N GLU A 34 7.70 -6.89 15.55
CA GLU A 34 8.97 -6.86 14.79
C GLU A 34 9.89 -5.70 15.19
N LEU A 35 9.34 -4.53 15.53
CA LEU A 35 10.11 -3.37 16.01
C LEU A 35 10.67 -3.59 17.43
N PHE A 36 9.91 -4.24 18.32
CA PHE A 36 10.29 -4.47 19.72
C PHE A 36 10.95 -5.84 19.97
N ASP A 37 11.20 -6.66 18.94
CA ASP A 37 11.83 -7.96 19.10
C ASP A 37 13.29 -7.82 19.56
N GLU A 38 13.60 -8.12 20.82
CA GLU A 38 14.94 -7.91 21.41
C GLU A 38 16.03 -8.80 20.78
N ASN A 39 15.64 -9.87 20.08
CA ASN A 39 16.55 -10.86 19.51
C ASN A 39 17.06 -10.52 18.09
N LYS A 40 16.64 -9.41 17.49
CA LYS A 40 17.10 -8.97 16.15
C LYS A 40 17.89 -7.66 16.25
N SER A 41 19.07 -7.64 15.61
CA SER A 41 19.86 -6.41 15.42
C SER A 41 19.04 -5.33 14.70
N ASN A 42 19.25 -4.05 15.03
CA ASN A 42 18.55 -2.91 14.42
C ASN A 42 18.68 -2.89 12.89
N VAL A 43 19.81 -3.33 12.35
CA VAL A 43 20.03 -3.45 10.89
C VAL A 43 19.15 -4.54 10.29
N ALA A 44 18.95 -5.66 10.99
CA ALA A 44 18.07 -6.73 10.55
C ALA A 44 16.60 -6.27 10.56
N LYS A 45 16.17 -5.56 11.61
CA LYS A 45 14.82 -4.96 11.69
C LYS A 45 14.57 -3.97 10.56
N TYR A 46 15.50 -3.07 10.31
CA TYR A 46 15.40 -2.10 9.21
C TYR A 46 15.31 -2.81 7.85
N ARG A 47 16.17 -3.80 7.61
CA ARG A 47 16.17 -4.57 6.36
C ARG A 47 14.85 -5.30 6.15
N ASP A 48 14.33 -5.97 7.17
CA ASP A 48 13.07 -6.70 7.10
C ASP A 48 11.91 -5.71 6.82
N LEU A 49 11.90 -4.55 7.47
CA LEU A 49 10.85 -3.53 7.34
C LEU A 49 10.89 -2.75 6.01
N VAL A 50 12.08 -2.46 5.48
CA VAL A 50 12.25 -1.58 4.31
C VAL A 50 12.51 -2.35 3.02
N ILE A 51 13.29 -3.43 3.05
CA ILE A 51 13.72 -4.13 1.83
C ILE A 51 12.93 -5.42 1.62
N GLY A 52 12.57 -6.09 2.72
CA GLY A 52 11.78 -7.33 2.67
C GLY A 52 12.51 -8.51 2.02
N ARG A 53 13.84 -8.46 1.87
CA ARG A 53 14.68 -9.55 1.38
C ARG A 53 15.89 -9.78 2.28
N PRO A 54 16.31 -11.05 2.48
CA PRO A 54 17.57 -11.35 3.14
C PRO A 54 18.75 -10.95 2.25
N GLY A 55 19.84 -10.49 2.88
CA GLY A 55 21.10 -10.14 2.21
C GLY A 55 21.50 -8.67 2.33
N LEU A 56 22.81 -8.42 2.33
CA LEU A 56 23.39 -7.07 2.44
C LEU A 56 23.46 -6.35 1.08
N GLY A 57 23.54 -7.08 -0.03
CA GLY A 57 23.59 -6.50 -1.37
C GLY A 57 22.37 -5.63 -1.71
N PRO A 58 21.13 -6.15 -1.60
CA PRO A 58 19.92 -5.37 -1.82
C PRO A 58 19.79 -4.18 -0.86
N LEU A 59 20.32 -4.29 0.37
CA LEU A 59 20.37 -3.20 1.34
C LEU A 59 21.29 -2.09 0.88
N VAL A 60 22.54 -2.40 0.57
CA VAL A 60 23.51 -1.41 0.10
C VAL A 60 23.05 -0.78 -1.22
N GLY A 61 22.53 -1.58 -2.15
CA GLY A 61 21.99 -1.06 -3.42
C GLY A 61 20.81 -0.11 -3.21
N TYR A 62 19.87 -0.47 -2.34
CA TYR A 62 18.74 0.40 -1.98
C TYR A 62 19.21 1.70 -1.35
N GLU A 63 20.09 1.63 -0.35
CA GLU A 63 20.61 2.81 0.35
C GLU A 63 21.38 3.73 -0.60
N LEU A 64 22.24 3.20 -1.46
CA LEU A 64 22.99 3.99 -2.45
C LEU A 64 22.05 4.68 -3.44
N VAL A 65 21.06 3.96 -3.96
CA VAL A 65 20.08 4.54 -4.88
C VAL A 65 19.29 5.65 -4.18
N MET A 66 18.77 5.41 -2.97
CA MET A 66 17.99 6.40 -2.23
C MET A 66 18.84 7.61 -1.85
N MET A 67 20.06 7.40 -1.34
CA MET A 67 20.99 8.47 -0.97
C MET A 67 21.32 9.38 -2.17
N LEU A 68 21.51 8.82 -3.36
CA LEU A 68 21.88 9.58 -4.56
C LEU A 68 20.68 10.26 -5.24
N THR A 69 19.45 9.77 -5.05
CA THR A 69 18.30 10.19 -5.87
C THR A 69 17.19 10.90 -5.12
N SER A 70 17.09 10.70 -3.80
CA SER A 70 15.90 11.08 -3.04
C SER A 70 15.63 12.59 -3.12
N TRP A 71 16.68 13.41 -2.96
CA TRP A 71 16.53 14.87 -2.93
C TRP A 71 17.01 15.59 -4.19
N VAL A 72 17.61 14.96 -5.20
CA VAL A 72 18.09 15.71 -6.38
C VAL A 72 16.89 16.34 -7.10
N PRO A 73 16.69 17.67 -7.13
CA PRO A 73 15.51 18.27 -7.73
C PRO A 73 15.69 18.45 -9.25
N GLY A 74 14.60 18.73 -9.96
CA GLY A 74 14.61 19.07 -11.38
C GLY A 74 14.82 17.90 -12.34
N ALA A 75 15.11 18.22 -13.60
CA ALA A 75 15.19 17.26 -14.71
C ALA A 75 16.32 16.23 -14.54
N LEU A 76 17.44 16.62 -13.92
CA LEU A 76 18.54 15.70 -13.61
C LEU A 76 18.09 14.61 -12.62
N GLY A 77 17.38 15.00 -11.56
CA GLY A 77 16.82 14.06 -10.60
C GLY A 77 15.79 13.13 -11.23
N LEU A 78 14.95 13.66 -12.13
CA LEU A 78 13.98 12.87 -12.88
C LEU A 78 14.65 11.75 -13.69
N PHE A 79 15.71 12.11 -14.42
CA PHE A 79 16.48 11.16 -15.22
C PHE A 79 17.20 10.14 -14.35
N LEU A 80 17.83 10.58 -13.27
CA LEU A 80 18.56 9.70 -12.36
C LEU A 80 17.60 8.67 -11.71
N ARG A 81 16.44 9.11 -11.22
CA ARG A 81 15.42 8.22 -10.67
C ARG A 81 14.87 7.26 -11.71
N SER A 82 14.58 7.74 -12.92
CA SER A 82 14.10 6.89 -14.02
C SER A 82 15.10 5.78 -14.40
N LYS A 83 16.41 5.98 -14.19
CA LYS A 83 17.44 4.96 -14.42
C LYS A 83 17.77 4.09 -13.21
N LEU A 84 17.84 4.68 -12.02
CA LEU A 84 18.31 3.96 -10.82
C LEU A 84 17.20 3.18 -10.11
N TYR A 85 15.96 3.66 -10.12
CA TYR A 85 14.84 2.95 -9.45
C TYR A 85 14.51 1.59 -10.09
N PRO A 86 14.57 1.42 -11.42
CA PRO A 86 14.43 0.09 -12.04
C PRO A 86 15.42 -0.96 -11.54
N MET A 87 16.57 -0.57 -10.98
CA MET A 87 17.56 -1.52 -10.46
C MET A 87 17.15 -2.13 -9.11
N ILE A 88 16.30 -1.44 -8.34
CA ILE A 88 15.84 -1.89 -7.01
C ILE A 88 14.42 -2.44 -7.03
N LEU A 89 13.59 -1.94 -7.97
CA LEU A 89 12.19 -2.35 -8.13
C LEU A 89 12.08 -3.75 -8.77
N GLY A 90 10.92 -4.39 -8.61
CA GLY A 90 10.66 -5.72 -9.18
C GLY A 90 10.67 -5.70 -10.71
N SER A 91 9.89 -4.79 -11.30
CA SER A 91 9.95 -4.51 -12.73
C SER A 91 9.45 -3.09 -13.03
N VAL A 92 10.06 -2.42 -14.00
CA VAL A 92 9.64 -1.10 -14.45
C VAL A 92 9.61 -1.06 -15.97
N GLY A 93 8.51 -0.59 -16.53
CA GLY A 93 8.34 -0.40 -17.97
C GLY A 93 9.11 0.80 -18.52
N ARG A 94 8.82 1.15 -19.77
CA ARG A 94 9.41 2.30 -20.47
C ARG A 94 8.68 3.59 -20.11
N LYS A 95 9.38 4.72 -20.20
CA LYS A 95 8.81 6.07 -19.97
C LYS A 95 8.15 6.21 -18.60
N VAL A 96 8.72 5.57 -17.58
CA VAL A 96 8.27 5.72 -16.19
C VAL A 96 8.98 6.91 -15.56
N VAL A 97 8.19 7.75 -14.91
CA VAL A 97 8.61 8.97 -14.26
C VAL A 97 8.40 8.84 -12.75
N PHE A 98 9.41 9.18 -11.97
CA PHE A 98 9.34 9.19 -10.51
C PHE A 98 9.66 10.59 -9.99
N GLY A 99 8.76 11.14 -9.18
CA GLY A 99 8.89 12.43 -8.52
C GLY A 99 9.99 12.45 -7.45
N VAL A 100 10.10 13.60 -6.78
CA VAL A 100 11.03 13.83 -5.67
C VAL A 100 10.49 13.13 -4.41
N ASN A 101 11.38 12.61 -3.56
CA ASN A 101 11.04 11.99 -2.27
C ASN A 101 10.00 10.84 -2.35
N VAL A 102 10.04 10.01 -3.39
CA VAL A 102 9.21 8.81 -3.42
C VAL A 102 9.75 7.81 -2.39
N THR A 103 8.93 7.43 -1.43
CA THR A 103 9.28 6.39 -0.44
C THR A 103 8.96 5.02 -1.04
N ILE A 104 9.92 4.11 -1.04
CA ILE A 104 9.74 2.77 -1.60
C ILE A 104 10.08 1.74 -0.53
N ARG A 105 9.17 0.83 -0.23
CA ARG A 105 9.39 -0.27 0.72
C ARG A 105 9.02 -1.58 0.06
N HIS A 106 9.83 -2.59 0.32
CA HIS A 106 9.81 -3.90 -0.33
C HIS A 106 9.86 -3.73 -1.86
N PRO A 107 10.89 -3.02 -2.38
CA PRO A 107 10.90 -2.52 -3.77
C PRO A 107 10.75 -3.63 -4.80
N HIS A 108 11.26 -4.82 -4.49
CA HIS A 108 11.21 -5.99 -5.35
C HIS A 108 9.81 -6.57 -5.59
N LYS A 109 8.81 -6.17 -4.80
CA LYS A 109 7.39 -6.54 -4.94
C LYS A 109 6.58 -5.49 -5.70
N ILE A 110 7.24 -4.49 -6.25
CA ILE A 110 6.62 -3.39 -6.96
C ILE A 110 6.88 -3.57 -8.45
N HIS A 111 5.81 -3.67 -9.21
CA HIS A 111 5.82 -3.89 -10.65
C HIS A 111 5.07 -2.75 -11.34
N ILE A 112 5.74 -2.05 -12.25
CA ILE A 112 5.23 -0.86 -12.92
C ILE A 112 5.26 -1.07 -14.43
N GLY A 113 4.14 -0.80 -15.10
CA GLY A 113 3.97 -0.86 -16.55
C GLY A 113 4.63 0.30 -17.30
N ASP A 114 4.25 0.46 -18.57
CA ASP A 114 4.78 1.50 -19.45
C ASP A 114 4.07 2.84 -19.21
N SER A 115 4.77 3.96 -19.45
CA SER A 115 4.21 5.31 -19.43
C SER A 115 3.47 5.67 -18.13
N VAL A 116 4.07 5.32 -17.00
CA VAL A 116 3.52 5.59 -15.66
C VAL A 116 4.18 6.83 -15.06
N VAL A 117 3.39 7.64 -14.37
CA VAL A 117 3.88 8.76 -13.57
C VAL A 117 3.60 8.49 -12.10
N ILE A 118 4.66 8.44 -11.30
CA ILE A 118 4.61 8.46 -9.85
C ILE A 118 5.07 9.85 -9.43
N ASP A 119 4.16 10.69 -8.96
CA ASP A 119 4.43 12.09 -8.62
C ASP A 119 5.16 12.22 -7.26
N ASP A 120 5.50 13.43 -6.84
CA ASP A 120 6.32 13.71 -5.67
C ASP A 120 5.68 13.18 -4.38
N GLN A 121 6.54 12.83 -3.41
CA GLN A 121 6.14 12.43 -2.05
C GLN A 121 5.19 11.22 -2.00
N CYS A 122 5.11 10.43 -3.07
CA CYS A 122 4.34 9.19 -3.06
C CYS A 122 5.02 8.14 -2.17
N CYS A 123 4.22 7.28 -1.55
CA CYS A 123 4.71 6.15 -0.77
C CYS A 123 4.25 4.85 -1.40
N LEU A 124 5.17 4.02 -1.85
CA LEU A 124 4.92 2.69 -2.40
C LEU A 124 5.42 1.66 -1.38
N ASP A 125 4.51 1.17 -0.54
CA ASP A 125 4.81 0.22 0.52
C ASP A 125 4.20 -1.15 0.19
N ALA A 126 5.03 -2.07 -0.32
CA ALA A 126 4.61 -3.41 -0.72
C ALA A 126 4.80 -4.46 0.39
N LYS A 127 4.85 -4.05 1.67
CA LYS A 127 5.01 -4.96 2.81
C LYS A 127 4.03 -6.14 2.82
N GLY A 128 4.58 -7.28 3.22
CA GLY A 128 3.86 -8.52 3.44
C GLY A 128 4.78 -9.72 3.26
N THR A 129 4.39 -10.87 3.78
CA THR A 129 5.18 -12.11 3.70
C THR A 129 4.75 -12.98 2.52
N ASP A 130 3.44 -13.16 2.32
CA ASP A 130 2.86 -14.05 1.31
C ASP A 130 2.15 -13.32 0.15
N ASN A 131 2.14 -11.98 0.18
CA ASN A 131 1.59 -11.15 -0.88
C ASN A 131 2.53 -10.98 -2.08
N LYS A 132 1.93 -10.66 -3.24
CA LYS A 132 2.65 -10.27 -4.46
C LYS A 132 3.11 -8.82 -4.39
N GLY A 133 2.34 -7.95 -3.73
CA GLY A 133 2.68 -6.54 -3.49
C GLY A 133 1.89 -5.56 -4.35
N ILE A 134 2.59 -4.64 -5.01
CA ILE A 134 1.98 -3.54 -5.77
C ILE A 134 2.20 -3.77 -7.26
N THR A 135 1.12 -3.81 -8.02
CA THR A 135 1.16 -3.85 -9.49
C THR A 135 0.47 -2.61 -10.05
N ILE A 136 1.18 -1.87 -10.89
CA ILE A 136 0.70 -0.66 -11.57
C ILE A 136 0.72 -0.91 -13.08
N GLY A 137 -0.43 -0.78 -13.72
CA GLY A 137 -0.63 -0.97 -15.15
C GLY A 137 -0.01 0.13 -16.01
N THR A 138 -0.27 0.08 -17.31
CA THR A 138 0.27 1.02 -18.29
C THR A 138 -0.52 2.32 -18.32
N GLY A 139 0.16 3.46 -18.47
CA GLY A 139 -0.51 4.75 -18.62
C GLY A 139 -1.16 5.27 -17.32
N VAL A 140 -0.72 4.78 -16.17
CA VAL A 140 -1.26 5.18 -14.86
C VAL A 140 -0.64 6.50 -14.40
N PHE A 141 -1.45 7.36 -13.80
CA PHE A 141 -0.99 8.54 -13.09
C PHE A 141 -1.26 8.39 -11.60
N VAL A 142 -0.22 8.47 -10.77
CA VAL A 142 -0.30 8.47 -9.31
C VAL A 142 0.03 9.87 -8.82
N GLY A 143 -0.99 10.61 -8.39
CA GLY A 143 -0.86 11.98 -7.96
C GLY A 143 -0.04 12.13 -6.68
N ARG A 144 0.56 13.32 -6.53
CA ARG A 144 1.37 13.73 -5.39
C ARG A 144 0.79 13.31 -4.03
N ASN A 145 1.67 12.95 -3.11
CA ASN A 145 1.35 12.57 -1.73
C ASN A 145 0.42 11.34 -1.63
N THR A 146 0.30 10.54 -2.69
CA THR A 146 -0.50 9.32 -2.65
C THR A 146 0.26 8.18 -2.00
N ILE A 147 -0.43 7.42 -1.16
CA ILE A 147 0.13 6.30 -0.39
C ILE A 147 -0.52 5.01 -0.87
N LEU A 148 0.30 4.06 -1.31
CA LEU A 148 -0.10 2.67 -1.59
C LEU A 148 0.51 1.78 -0.51
N SER A 149 -0.31 1.26 0.41
CA SER A 149 0.15 0.49 1.56
C SER A 149 -0.43 -0.92 1.57
N CYS A 150 0.46 -1.89 1.39
CA CYS A 150 0.19 -3.30 1.59
C CYS A 150 0.46 -3.66 3.04
N LYS A 151 -0.51 -4.32 3.67
CA LYS A 151 -0.37 -4.99 4.96
C LYS A 151 -0.67 -6.46 4.78
N ASN A 152 0.21 -7.12 4.02
CA ASN A 152 0.03 -8.50 3.58
C ASN A 152 -1.10 -8.73 2.55
N GLY A 153 -1.64 -7.65 1.99
CA GLY A 153 -2.53 -7.70 0.82
C GLY A 153 -1.84 -7.28 -0.46
N ASP A 154 -2.56 -7.43 -1.57
CA ASP A 154 -2.14 -6.96 -2.90
C ASP A 154 -2.84 -5.66 -3.28
N ILE A 155 -2.13 -4.73 -3.93
CA ILE A 155 -2.70 -3.55 -4.58
C ILE A 155 -2.49 -3.67 -6.08
N ILE A 156 -3.57 -3.61 -6.84
CA ILE A 156 -3.55 -3.67 -8.30
C ILE A 156 -4.19 -2.40 -8.83
N ILE A 157 -3.43 -1.63 -9.60
CA ILE A 157 -3.93 -0.47 -10.32
C ILE A 157 -3.89 -0.84 -11.80
N ASP A 158 -5.06 -0.97 -12.43
CA ASP A 158 -5.14 -1.33 -13.84
C ASP A 158 -4.74 -0.15 -14.76
N ASP A 159 -4.60 -0.45 -16.05
CA ASP A 159 -4.17 0.52 -17.06
C ASP A 159 -5.01 1.81 -17.07
N HIS A 160 -4.36 2.92 -17.41
CA HIS A 160 -4.98 4.23 -17.61
C HIS A 160 -5.78 4.75 -16.41
N ALA A 161 -5.59 4.18 -15.22
CA ALA A 161 -6.15 4.73 -13.99
C ALA A 161 -5.43 6.04 -13.64
N ASN A 162 -6.18 7.00 -13.12
CA ASN A 162 -5.67 8.28 -12.65
C ASN A 162 -6.06 8.46 -11.18
N LEU A 163 -5.06 8.51 -10.32
CA LEU A 163 -5.23 8.72 -8.90
C LEU A 163 -4.95 10.20 -8.61
N GLY A 164 -5.94 10.90 -8.06
CA GLY A 164 -5.78 12.27 -7.61
C GLY A 164 -4.77 12.41 -6.46
N PHE A 165 -4.52 13.64 -6.05
CA PHE A 165 -3.55 13.94 -5.00
C PHE A 165 -4.02 13.48 -3.61
N ASN A 166 -3.07 13.14 -2.74
CA ASN A 166 -3.33 12.75 -1.35
C ASN A 166 -4.30 11.57 -1.21
N CYS A 167 -4.31 10.64 -2.17
CA CYS A 167 -5.09 9.41 -1.99
C CYS A 167 -4.34 8.45 -1.06
N GLU A 168 -5.08 7.62 -0.35
CA GLU A 168 -4.48 6.52 0.40
C GLU A 168 -5.20 5.22 0.02
N ILE A 169 -4.44 4.23 -0.42
CA ILE A 169 -4.93 2.91 -0.79
C ILE A 169 -4.28 1.90 0.15
N PHE A 170 -5.10 1.26 0.96
CA PHE A 170 -4.67 0.31 1.96
C PHE A 170 -5.25 -1.08 1.66
N SER A 171 -4.40 -2.10 1.63
CA SER A 171 -4.80 -3.49 1.34
C SER A 171 -4.28 -4.46 2.40
N ALA A 172 -5.22 -5.12 3.10
CA ALA A 172 -4.93 -6.27 3.97
C ALA A 172 -5.23 -7.63 3.32
N SER A 173 -5.93 -7.65 2.18
CA SER A 173 -6.20 -8.85 1.39
C SER A 173 -5.98 -8.57 -0.10
N ARG A 174 -6.89 -7.85 -0.75
CA ARG A 174 -6.75 -7.40 -2.14
C ARG A 174 -7.55 -6.13 -2.39
N VAL A 175 -6.89 -5.13 -2.96
CA VAL A 175 -7.54 -3.92 -3.49
C VAL A 175 -7.22 -3.80 -4.98
N ARG A 176 -8.24 -3.54 -5.78
CA ARG A 176 -8.10 -3.30 -7.21
C ARG A 176 -8.74 -1.97 -7.59
N VAL A 177 -7.94 -1.10 -8.21
CA VAL A 177 -8.39 0.10 -8.88
C VAL A 177 -8.57 -0.24 -10.37
N GLY A 178 -9.79 -0.06 -10.87
CA GLY A 178 -10.18 -0.48 -12.22
C GLY A 178 -9.53 0.33 -13.34
N LYS A 179 -9.65 -0.19 -14.56
CA LYS A 179 -9.10 0.39 -15.78
C LYS A 179 -9.79 1.72 -16.13
N SER A 180 -9.03 2.72 -16.59
CA SER A 180 -9.56 4.00 -17.09
C SER A 180 -10.47 4.75 -16.11
N ILE A 181 -10.22 4.61 -14.81
CA ILE A 181 -10.96 5.32 -13.77
C ILE A 181 -10.21 6.58 -13.34
N LEU A 182 -10.95 7.57 -12.85
CA LEU A 182 -10.40 8.70 -12.10
C LEU A 182 -10.81 8.56 -10.63
N MET A 183 -9.82 8.46 -9.74
CA MET A 183 -10.03 8.52 -8.30
C MET A 183 -9.82 9.97 -7.84
N ALA A 184 -10.83 10.55 -7.19
CA ALA A 184 -10.74 11.92 -6.71
C ALA A 184 -9.63 12.08 -5.67
N ALA A 185 -9.05 13.28 -5.60
CA ALA A 185 -8.08 13.61 -4.56
C ALA A 185 -8.65 13.38 -3.15
N TYR A 186 -7.78 13.06 -2.19
CA TYR A 186 -8.14 12.77 -0.79
C TYR A 186 -9.05 11.56 -0.58
N THR A 187 -9.11 10.65 -1.56
CA THR A 187 -9.85 9.40 -1.42
C THR A 187 -9.07 8.40 -0.57
N TYR A 188 -9.76 7.77 0.38
CA TYR A 188 -9.25 6.62 1.12
C TYR A 188 -9.94 5.34 0.64
N LEU A 189 -9.18 4.42 0.05
CA LEU A 189 -9.67 3.13 -0.43
C LEU A 189 -9.06 2.01 0.41
N VAL A 190 -9.91 1.28 1.13
CA VAL A 190 -9.51 0.21 2.05
C VAL A 190 -10.08 -1.12 1.59
N GLY A 191 -9.23 -2.13 1.47
CA GLY A 191 -9.63 -3.54 1.39
C GLY A 191 -9.19 -4.28 2.63
N GLY A 192 -10.15 -4.81 3.38
CA GLY A 192 -9.96 -5.71 4.51
C GLY A 192 -10.66 -7.05 4.25
N ASP A 193 -10.32 -8.07 5.02
CA ASP A 193 -10.98 -9.38 4.99
C ASP A 193 -12.47 -9.31 5.33
#